data_AF-A0A7L4IIF9-F1
#
_entry.id   AF-A0A7L4IIF9-F1
#
_cell.length_a   1.000
_cell.length_b   1.000
_cell.length_c   1.000
_cell.angle_alpha   90.00
_cell.angle_beta   90.00
_cell.angle_gamma   90.00
#
_symmetry.space_group_name_H-M   'P 1'
#
loop_
_entity.id
_entity.type
_entity.pdbx_description
1 polymer ?
#
loop_
_entity_poly.entity_id
_entity_poly.type
_entity_poly.pdbx_seq_one_letter_code
_entity_poly.pdbx_strand_id
1 'polypeptide(L)'
;MGVTHVLNAAHGTAYSHGGQDYYGATIDYYGVPAHDLPSFDISQFFFSAAQFIHNALNTPGGMKLLLPELRQGSSKMPHTRDSSSLTHSTSYETPSLSDLQQLLWLRAGSDNHVDQVWPNIYLGDAWAARSKTMLQGLNITHILNAADGPYSINTGAKYYADLEIEYYGVEAFDDPSFDLSIFFYDAANFISKAINSSGGKVFVHCAMGVSRSATLVLAFLMIHENMTLVDALKTVSAHRNICPNSGFLSQLRDLDIKLNEERKRTRACATKGL
;
A
#
# COMPACT_ATOMS: atom_id res chain seq x y z
N MET A 1 -14.82 22.90 12.38
CA MET A 1 -13.97 21.83 12.97
C MET A 1 -13.38 22.20 14.33
N GLY A 2 -13.53 23.44 14.85
CA GLY A 2 -13.03 23.79 16.19
C GLY A 2 -11.51 23.76 16.33
N VAL A 3 -10.78 23.77 15.21
CA VAL A 3 -9.32 23.76 15.18
C VAL A 3 -8.81 25.13 15.59
N THR A 4 -8.06 25.17 16.69
CA THR A 4 -7.45 26.39 17.23
C THR A 4 -5.95 26.46 16.98
N HIS A 5 -5.32 25.33 16.61
CA HIS A 5 -3.88 25.22 16.39
C HIS A 5 -3.59 24.43 15.12
N VAL A 6 -2.62 24.89 14.33
CA VAL A 6 -2.15 24.21 13.12
C VAL A 6 -0.64 24.05 13.20
N LEU A 7 -0.18 22.79 13.18
CA LEU A 7 1.23 22.46 12.99
C LEU A 7 1.43 21.97 11.54
N ASN A 8 2.25 22.67 10.78
CA ASN A 8 2.61 22.28 9.42
C ASN A 8 4.03 21.72 9.40
N ALA A 9 4.16 20.42 9.16
CA ALA A 9 5.43 19.72 9.15
C ALA A 9 6.24 19.92 7.85
N ALA A 10 5.75 20.68 6.87
CA ALA A 10 6.42 20.93 5.59
C ALA A 10 6.37 22.42 5.19
N HIS A 11 6.39 23.32 6.17
CA HIS A 11 6.24 24.76 5.94
C HIS A 11 7.36 25.33 5.06
N GLY A 12 7.00 26.14 4.07
CA GLY A 12 7.96 26.77 3.16
C GLY A 12 8.47 25.86 2.04
N THR A 13 8.00 24.61 1.96
CA THR A 13 8.20 23.75 0.77
C THR A 13 7.32 24.21 -0.40
N ALA A 14 7.60 23.74 -1.62
CA ALA A 14 6.93 24.15 -2.86
C ALA A 14 5.39 24.04 -2.87
N TYR A 15 4.80 23.29 -1.93
CA TYR A 15 3.36 23.04 -1.84
C TYR A 15 2.72 23.59 -0.56
N SER A 16 3.51 24.20 0.34
CA SER A 16 3.08 24.51 1.72
C SER A 16 3.60 25.87 2.19
N HIS A 17 3.20 26.94 1.50
CA HIS A 17 3.64 28.31 1.79
C HIS A 17 2.76 29.07 2.81
N GLY A 18 1.62 28.52 3.20
CA GLY A 18 0.74 29.15 4.19
C GLY A 18 1.41 29.29 5.56
N GLY A 19 1.33 30.47 6.16
CA GLY A 19 1.83 30.79 7.51
C GLY A 19 0.72 31.35 8.41
N GLN A 20 1.10 32.00 9.51
CA GLN A 20 0.14 32.64 10.44
C GLN A 20 -0.85 33.56 9.71
N ASP A 21 -0.39 34.30 8.71
CA ASP A 21 -1.20 35.24 7.94
C ASP A 21 -2.31 34.57 7.11
N TYR A 22 -2.14 33.29 6.76
CA TYR A 22 -3.14 32.51 6.03
C TYR A 22 -4.29 32.07 6.94
N TYR A 23 -4.00 31.71 8.19
CA TYR A 23 -4.97 31.21 9.15
C TYR A 23 -5.62 32.31 10.01
N GLY A 24 -5.05 33.52 10.00
CA GLY A 24 -5.56 34.68 10.74
C GLY A 24 -5.24 34.62 12.24
N ALA A 25 -5.70 35.62 12.99
CA ALA A 25 -5.35 35.79 14.41
C ALA A 25 -6.02 34.80 15.37
N THR A 26 -6.94 33.97 14.88
CA THR A 26 -7.74 33.03 15.70
C THR A 26 -7.17 31.61 15.74
N ILE A 27 -6.14 31.34 14.95
CA ILE A 27 -5.49 30.03 14.87
C ILE A 27 -4.01 30.23 15.17
N ASP A 28 -3.51 29.58 16.20
CA ASP A 28 -2.07 29.55 16.46
C ASP A 28 -1.41 28.63 15.45
N TYR A 29 -0.37 29.13 14.77
CA TYR A 29 0.32 28.39 13.72
C TYR A 29 1.78 28.11 14.08
N TYR A 30 2.23 26.88 13.85
CA TYR A 30 3.64 26.51 13.95
C TYR A 30 4.10 25.78 12.67
N GLY A 31 5.05 26.39 11.96
CA GLY A 31 5.62 25.83 10.74
C GLY A 31 6.98 25.20 11.00
N VAL A 32 7.14 23.92 10.64
CA VAL A 32 8.43 23.23 10.59
C VAL A 32 8.84 23.11 9.11
N PRO A 33 10.02 23.60 8.72
CA PRO A 33 10.47 23.53 7.34
C PRO A 33 11.09 22.17 7.00
N ALA A 34 10.38 21.07 7.30
CA ALA A 34 10.91 19.75 7.02
C ALA A 34 10.82 19.40 5.54
N HIS A 35 11.82 18.65 5.09
CA HIS A 35 11.89 18.09 3.74
C HIS A 35 12.55 16.71 3.77
N ASP A 36 12.20 15.86 2.80
CA ASP A 36 12.55 14.43 2.81
C ASP A 36 14.00 14.12 2.38
N LEU A 37 14.85 15.14 2.20
CA LEU A 37 16.26 14.93 1.90
C LEU A 37 17.00 14.28 3.08
N PRO A 38 17.86 13.28 2.85
CA PRO A 38 18.61 12.59 3.92
C PRO A 38 19.50 13.50 4.78
N SER A 39 19.83 14.69 4.30
CA SER A 39 20.62 15.70 5.02
C SER A 39 19.81 16.51 6.02
N PHE A 40 18.49 16.40 6.02
CA PHE A 40 17.63 17.14 6.93
C PHE A 40 17.51 16.46 8.28
N ASP A 41 17.93 17.15 9.33
CA ASP A 41 17.76 16.68 10.69
C ASP A 41 16.46 17.24 11.29
N ILE A 42 15.38 16.48 11.14
CA ILE A 42 14.07 16.85 11.71
C ILE A 42 14.06 16.81 13.24
N SER A 43 15.02 16.12 13.87
CA SER A 43 15.04 15.95 15.34
C SER A 43 15.17 17.29 16.08
N GLN A 44 15.74 18.30 15.43
CA GLN A 44 15.88 19.66 15.94
C GLN A 44 14.52 20.31 16.26
N PHE A 45 13.44 19.84 15.64
CA PHE A 45 12.09 20.38 15.81
C PHE A 45 11.23 19.56 16.76
N PHE A 46 11.71 18.42 17.28
CA PHE A 46 10.90 17.54 18.13
C PHE A 46 10.42 18.24 19.38
N PHE A 47 11.30 18.96 20.07
CA PHE A 47 10.93 19.64 21.32
C PHE A 47 9.93 20.78 21.09
N SER A 48 10.20 21.65 20.10
CA SER A 48 9.33 22.79 19.80
C SER A 48 7.97 22.36 19.25
N ALA A 49 7.92 21.34 18.38
CA ALA A 49 6.69 20.75 17.90
C ALA A 49 5.88 20.12 19.04
N ALA A 50 6.52 19.33 19.90
CA ALA A 50 5.88 18.71 21.05
C ALA A 50 5.34 19.76 22.04
N GLN A 51 6.09 20.82 22.29
CA GLN A 51 5.65 21.92 23.15
C GLN A 51 4.44 22.66 22.54
N PHE A 52 4.43 22.89 21.23
CA PHE A 52 3.29 23.49 20.55
C PHE A 52 2.03 22.63 20.68
N ILE A 53 2.15 21.32 20.46
CA ILE A 53 1.04 20.37 20.63
C ILE A 53 0.58 20.34 22.10
N HIS A 54 1.51 20.34 23.05
CA HIS A 54 1.20 20.35 24.48
C HIS A 54 0.38 21.58 24.87
N ASN A 55 0.79 22.77 24.40
CA ASN A 55 0.07 24.01 24.64
C ASN A 55 -1.33 23.96 24.02
N ALA A 56 -1.44 23.46 22.80
CA ALA A 56 -2.73 23.31 22.12
C ALA A 56 -3.72 22.47 22.93
N LEU A 57 -3.26 21.34 23.48
CA LEU A 57 -4.09 20.43 24.28
C LEU A 57 -4.49 20.99 25.65
N ASN A 58 -3.76 21.99 26.16
CA ASN A 58 -4.05 22.63 27.45
C ASN A 58 -4.84 23.93 27.31
N THR A 59 -5.14 24.39 26.09
CA THR A 59 -6.02 25.55 25.90
C THR A 59 -7.48 25.19 26.23
N PRO A 60 -8.26 26.14 26.80
CA PRO A 60 -9.68 25.90 27.10
C PRO A 60 -10.45 25.43 25.85
N GLY A 61 -11.01 24.22 25.89
CA GLY A 61 -11.70 23.59 24.75
C GLY A 61 -10.87 22.57 23.96
N GLY A 62 -9.61 22.33 24.34
CA GLY A 62 -8.78 21.26 23.78
C GLY A 62 -9.36 19.87 24.07
N MET A 63 -9.63 19.07 23.02
CA MET A 63 -10.01 17.67 23.17
C MET A 63 -8.77 16.80 23.37
N LYS A 64 -8.57 16.30 24.59
CA LYS A 64 -7.58 15.28 24.89
C LYS A 64 -8.25 13.90 24.83
N LEU A 65 -7.98 13.11 23.79
CA LEU A 65 -8.26 11.68 23.86
C LEU A 65 -7.32 11.08 24.91
N LEU A 66 -7.87 10.64 26.03
CA LEU A 66 -7.15 9.86 27.03
C LEU A 66 -6.82 8.48 26.43
N LEU A 67 -5.63 8.36 25.84
CA LEU A 67 -5.04 7.05 25.54
C LEU A 67 -4.64 6.39 26.87
N PRO A 68 -4.92 5.09 27.08
CA PRO A 68 -4.43 4.35 28.25
C PRO A 68 -2.91 4.43 28.34
N GLU A 69 -2.38 4.62 29.55
CA GLU A 69 -0.96 4.81 29.81
C GLU A 69 -0.08 3.71 29.18
N LEU A 70 0.70 4.09 28.16
CA LEU A 70 1.79 3.27 27.64
C LEU A 70 2.89 3.20 28.71
N ARG A 71 3.08 2.01 29.28
CA ARG A 71 4.21 1.70 30.17
C ARG A 71 5.52 2.06 29.47
N GLN A 72 6.35 2.86 30.13
CA GLN A 72 7.70 3.22 29.68
C GLN A 72 8.56 1.96 29.55
N GLY A 73 8.75 1.48 28.32
CA GLY A 73 9.82 0.58 27.95
C GLY A 73 10.88 1.37 27.18
N SER A 74 12.06 1.55 27.76
CA SER A 74 13.20 2.17 27.07
C SER A 74 13.63 1.31 25.87
N SER A 75 13.23 1.71 24.67
CA SER A 75 13.76 1.13 23.42
C SER A 75 15.03 1.87 23.04
N LYS A 76 16.19 1.22 23.24
CA LYS A 76 17.48 1.64 22.68
C LYS A 76 17.47 1.38 21.18
N MET A 77 17.86 2.38 20.38
CA MET A 77 18.12 2.19 18.95
C MET A 77 19.24 1.15 18.74
N PRO A 78 19.11 0.20 17.80
CA PRO A 78 20.20 -0.70 17.49
C PRO A 78 21.26 0.04 16.67
N HIS A 79 22.50 -0.04 17.16
CA HIS A 79 23.69 0.38 16.46
C HIS A 79 23.91 -0.40 15.16
N THR A 80 24.45 0.33 14.18
CA THR A 80 25.12 -0.14 12.97
C THR A 80 26.04 -1.33 13.23
N ARG A 81 25.99 -2.36 12.39
CA ARG A 81 27.06 -3.36 12.25
C ARG A 81 27.38 -3.69 10.79
N ASP A 82 28.63 -3.35 10.49
CA ASP A 82 29.64 -4.08 9.72
C ASP A 82 29.30 -4.66 8.35
N SER A 83 29.92 -4.02 7.36
CA SER A 83 30.31 -4.64 6.10
C SER A 83 31.26 -5.80 6.36
N SER A 84 30.82 -7.01 6.04
CA SER A 84 31.73 -8.11 5.73
C SER A 84 31.22 -8.85 4.49
N SER A 85 32.10 -8.88 3.50
CA SER A 85 31.98 -9.60 2.24
C SER A 85 31.95 -11.10 2.47
N LEU A 86 30.90 -11.81 2.01
CA LEU A 86 30.89 -13.26 1.87
C LEU A 86 30.02 -13.67 0.68
N THR A 87 30.65 -14.27 -0.31
CA THR A 87 30.01 -15.02 -1.40
C THR A 87 29.36 -16.28 -0.83
N HIS A 88 28.04 -16.26 -0.68
CA HIS A 88 27.21 -17.46 -0.49
C HIS A 88 25.97 -17.30 -1.36
N SER A 89 25.60 -18.36 -2.07
CA SER A 89 24.29 -18.50 -2.72
C SER A 89 23.24 -18.52 -1.61
N THR A 90 22.80 -17.35 -1.15
CA THR A 90 21.85 -17.24 -0.05
C THR A 90 20.47 -17.63 -0.56
N SER A 91 19.90 -18.68 0.02
CA SER A 91 18.50 -19.02 -0.19
C SER A 91 17.64 -17.86 0.28
N TYR A 92 16.69 -17.41 -0.54
CA TYR A 92 15.73 -16.38 -0.16
C TYR A 92 15.02 -16.73 1.17
N GLU A 93 14.93 -15.74 2.05
CA GLU A 93 14.14 -15.75 3.28
C GLU A 93 13.13 -14.61 3.25
N THR A 94 11.91 -14.91 3.68
CA THR A 94 10.82 -13.93 3.72
C THR A 94 11.14 -12.82 4.75
N PRO A 95 11.21 -11.54 4.36
CA PRO A 95 11.58 -10.45 5.26
C PRO A 95 10.61 -10.22 6.42
N SER A 96 11.04 -9.42 7.39
CA SER A 96 10.19 -8.95 8.48
C SER A 96 9.17 -7.91 7.98
N LEU A 97 8.09 -7.68 8.73
CA LEU A 97 7.10 -6.66 8.39
C LEU A 97 7.72 -5.25 8.30
N SER A 98 8.66 -4.92 9.17
CA SER A 98 9.33 -3.62 9.14
C SER A 98 10.17 -3.43 7.88
N ASP A 99 10.85 -4.48 7.42
CA ASP A 99 11.65 -4.40 6.18
C ASP A 99 10.73 -4.26 4.96
N LEU A 100 9.60 -4.98 4.93
CA LEU A 100 8.60 -4.86 3.87
C LEU A 100 7.98 -3.46 3.84
N GLN A 101 7.70 -2.86 5.00
CA GLN A 101 7.21 -1.48 5.10
C GLN A 101 8.26 -0.48 4.59
N GLN A 102 9.54 -0.69 4.92
CA GLN A 102 10.61 0.18 4.45
C GLN A 102 10.75 0.16 2.91
N LEU A 103 10.54 -0.99 2.27
CA LEU A 103 10.54 -1.08 0.80
C LEU A 103 9.45 -0.22 0.15
N LEU A 104 8.34 0.00 0.85
CA LEU A 104 7.20 0.79 0.35
C LEU A 104 7.33 2.30 0.60
N TRP A 105 8.27 2.72 1.46
CA TRP A 105 8.55 4.14 1.68
C TRP A 105 9.21 4.80 0.47
N LEU A 106 9.93 4.02 -0.34
CA LEU A 106 10.52 4.50 -1.58
C LEU A 106 9.41 4.56 -2.66
N ARG A 107 8.79 5.73 -2.79
CA ARG A 107 7.77 6.06 -3.82
C ARG A 107 8.43 6.13 -5.20
N ALA A 108 8.52 5.00 -5.89
CA ALA A 108 9.10 4.91 -7.24
C ALA A 108 8.05 4.97 -8.36
N GLY A 109 6.77 4.74 -8.04
CA GLY A 109 5.69 4.65 -9.01
C GLY A 109 4.89 5.95 -9.15
N SER A 110 3.87 5.91 -10.00
CA SER A 110 2.95 7.04 -10.19
C SER A 110 1.77 7.02 -9.19
N ASP A 111 1.05 8.13 -9.11
CA ASP A 111 -0.24 8.28 -8.41
C ASP A 111 -1.41 8.49 -9.40
N ASN A 112 -1.31 7.97 -10.63
CA ASN A 112 -2.36 8.08 -11.65
C ASN A 112 -3.66 7.40 -11.18
N HIS A 113 -4.76 7.60 -11.92
CA HIS A 113 -6.00 6.84 -11.66
C HIS A 113 -5.88 5.34 -12.00
N VAL A 114 -5.01 5.01 -12.96
CA VAL A 114 -4.73 3.64 -13.40
C VAL A 114 -3.31 3.56 -13.95
N ASP A 115 -2.62 2.46 -13.64
CA ASP A 115 -1.31 2.14 -14.21
C ASP A 115 -1.27 0.68 -14.63
N GLN A 116 -0.54 0.39 -15.70
CA GLN A 116 -0.21 -0.98 -16.06
C GLN A 116 0.97 -1.44 -15.19
N VAL A 117 0.73 -2.39 -14.29
CA VAL A 117 1.72 -2.84 -13.30
C VAL A 117 2.37 -4.18 -13.67
N TRP A 118 1.80 -4.88 -14.64
CA TRP A 118 2.30 -6.12 -15.25
C TRP A 118 1.69 -6.25 -16.66
N PRO A 119 2.28 -7.01 -17.61
CA PRO A 119 1.65 -7.24 -18.91
C PRO A 119 0.17 -7.61 -18.79
N ASN A 120 -0.68 -6.78 -19.41
CA ASN A 120 -2.14 -6.89 -19.40
C ASN A 120 -2.86 -6.78 -18.03
N ILE A 121 -2.16 -6.40 -16.96
CA ILE A 121 -2.75 -6.14 -15.63
C ILE A 121 -2.66 -4.65 -15.31
N TYR A 122 -3.82 -4.04 -15.11
CA TYR A 122 -3.98 -2.64 -14.76
C TYR A 122 -4.45 -2.53 -13.31
N LEU A 123 -3.81 -1.67 -12.53
CA LEU A 123 -4.16 -1.40 -11.14
C LEU A 123 -4.62 0.05 -11.01
N GLY A 124 -5.77 0.28 -10.40
CA GLY A 124 -6.30 1.64 -10.27
C GLY A 124 -7.36 1.83 -9.21
N ASP A 125 -7.97 3.01 -9.27
CA ASP A 125 -8.90 3.51 -8.26
C ASP A 125 -10.38 3.46 -8.70
N ALA A 126 -11.26 3.92 -7.81
CA ALA A 126 -12.69 3.94 -8.07
C ALA A 126 -13.09 4.96 -9.15
N TRP A 127 -12.27 5.97 -9.43
CA TRP A 127 -12.52 6.91 -10.52
C TRP A 127 -12.32 6.23 -11.86
N ALA A 128 -11.19 5.52 -12.03
CA ALA A 128 -10.93 4.72 -13.23
C ALA A 128 -12.01 3.64 -13.43
N ALA A 129 -12.44 2.98 -12.36
CA ALA A 129 -13.53 2.00 -12.40
C ALA A 129 -14.86 2.58 -12.93
N ARG A 130 -15.14 3.86 -12.66
CA ARG A 130 -16.36 4.53 -13.14
C ARG A 130 -16.21 5.17 -14.52
N SER A 131 -15.01 5.14 -15.10
CA SER A 131 -14.75 5.74 -16.41
C SER A 131 -14.84 4.68 -17.51
N LYS A 132 -16.05 4.42 -18.02
CA LYS A 132 -16.27 3.48 -19.13
C LYS A 132 -15.42 3.80 -20.36
N THR A 133 -15.31 5.08 -20.69
CA THR A 133 -14.48 5.56 -21.81
C THR A 133 -13.01 5.18 -21.63
N MET A 134 -12.47 5.30 -20.41
CA MET A 134 -11.11 4.87 -20.10
C MET A 134 -10.95 3.35 -20.22
N LEU A 135 -11.87 2.59 -19.62
CA LEU A 135 -11.87 1.13 -19.67
C LEU A 135 -11.92 0.62 -21.13
N GLN A 136 -12.77 1.20 -21.97
CA GLN A 136 -12.83 0.93 -23.41
C GLN A 136 -11.53 1.31 -24.13
N GLY A 137 -10.98 2.50 -23.86
CA GLY A 137 -9.73 2.95 -24.48
C GLY A 137 -8.53 2.06 -24.15
N LEU A 138 -8.51 1.45 -22.97
CA LEU A 138 -7.51 0.46 -22.56
C LEU A 138 -7.80 -0.96 -23.09
N ASN A 139 -9.00 -1.18 -23.65
CA ASN A 139 -9.55 -2.49 -24.03
C ASN A 139 -9.63 -3.46 -22.84
N ILE A 140 -10.12 -2.98 -21.69
CA ILE A 140 -10.35 -3.83 -20.53
C ILE A 140 -11.45 -4.84 -20.83
N THR A 141 -11.17 -6.10 -20.53
CA THR A 141 -12.08 -7.24 -20.75
C THR A 141 -12.56 -7.87 -19.44
N HIS A 142 -11.79 -7.69 -18.37
CA HIS A 142 -12.07 -8.27 -17.05
C HIS A 142 -11.89 -7.20 -15.99
N ILE A 143 -12.79 -7.16 -15.01
CA ILE A 143 -12.69 -6.27 -13.85
C ILE A 143 -12.71 -7.09 -12.56
N LEU A 144 -11.71 -6.87 -11.71
CA LEU A 144 -11.71 -7.31 -10.32
C LEU A 144 -11.89 -6.11 -9.40
N ASN A 145 -13.04 -6.03 -8.73
CA ASN A 145 -13.33 -5.02 -7.72
C ASN A 145 -13.01 -5.54 -6.33
N ALA A 146 -11.89 -5.11 -5.74
CA ALA A 146 -11.46 -5.47 -4.40
C ALA A 146 -12.10 -4.61 -3.29
N ALA A 147 -13.17 -3.88 -3.62
CA ALA A 147 -13.95 -3.04 -2.72
C ALA A 147 -15.43 -3.10 -3.12
N ASP A 148 -15.91 -4.28 -3.47
CA ASP A 148 -17.30 -4.46 -3.89
C ASP A 148 -18.27 -4.36 -2.70
N GLY A 149 -19.56 -4.33 -3.03
CA GLY A 149 -20.66 -4.40 -2.07
C GLY A 149 -21.41 -3.08 -1.91
N PRO A 150 -22.62 -3.13 -1.35
CA PRO A 150 -23.56 -2.00 -1.31
C PRO A 150 -23.06 -0.81 -0.48
N TYR A 151 -22.15 -1.06 0.47
CA TYR A 151 -21.56 -0.05 1.35
C TYR A 151 -20.16 0.39 0.89
N SER A 152 -19.73 0.00 -0.31
CA SER A 152 -18.43 0.32 -0.87
C SER A 152 -18.55 0.74 -2.34
N ILE A 153 -17.63 0.33 -3.21
CA ILE A 153 -17.66 0.66 -4.65
C ILE A 153 -18.66 -0.26 -5.36
N ASN A 154 -19.94 0.06 -5.20
CA ASN A 154 -21.06 -0.72 -5.74
C ASN A 154 -21.28 -0.47 -7.25
N THR A 155 -20.30 -0.84 -8.07
CA THR A 155 -20.48 -0.87 -9.53
C THR A 155 -21.20 -2.16 -9.92
N GLY A 156 -20.62 -3.32 -9.56
CA GLY A 156 -21.15 -4.62 -9.94
C GLY A 156 -21.14 -4.86 -11.46
N ALA A 157 -21.42 -6.10 -11.87
CA ALA A 157 -21.45 -6.47 -13.29
C ALA A 157 -22.44 -5.61 -14.12
N LYS A 158 -23.58 -5.23 -13.52
CA LYS A 158 -24.63 -4.44 -14.19
C LYS A 158 -24.15 -3.07 -14.64
N TYR A 159 -23.22 -2.45 -13.91
CA TYR A 159 -22.68 -1.15 -14.29
C TYR A 159 -21.95 -1.22 -15.64
N TYR A 160 -21.33 -2.35 -15.97
CA TYR A 160 -20.53 -2.57 -17.18
C TYR A 160 -21.25 -3.37 -18.29
N ALA A 161 -22.58 -3.50 -18.22
CA ALA A 161 -23.35 -4.36 -19.12
C ALA A 161 -23.23 -4.01 -20.62
N ASP A 162 -22.77 -2.81 -20.94
CA ASP A 162 -22.52 -2.27 -22.28
C ASP A 162 -21.07 -2.50 -22.79
N LEU A 163 -20.17 -3.07 -21.97
CA LEU A 163 -18.74 -3.18 -22.28
C LEU A 163 -18.23 -4.61 -22.52
N GLU A 164 -19.10 -5.63 -22.51
CA GLU A 164 -18.70 -7.06 -22.59
C GLU A 164 -17.59 -7.44 -21.59
N ILE A 165 -17.71 -6.97 -20.34
CA ILE A 165 -16.72 -7.19 -19.28
C ILE A 165 -17.11 -8.39 -18.40
N GLU A 166 -16.18 -9.31 -18.16
CA GLU A 166 -16.29 -10.30 -17.09
C GLU A 166 -15.94 -9.65 -15.74
N TYR A 167 -16.84 -9.75 -14.76
CA TYR A 167 -16.71 -9.05 -13.49
C TYR A 167 -16.54 -10.01 -12.32
N TYR A 168 -15.57 -9.74 -11.46
CA TYR A 168 -15.36 -10.44 -10.20
C TYR A 168 -15.32 -9.44 -9.03
N GLY A 169 -16.24 -9.60 -8.09
CA GLY A 169 -16.40 -8.72 -6.94
C GLY A 169 -15.90 -9.36 -5.65
N VAL A 170 -15.07 -8.65 -4.91
CA VAL A 170 -14.63 -9.02 -3.56
C VAL A 170 -15.07 -7.93 -2.60
N GLU A 171 -16.00 -8.28 -1.70
CA GLU A 171 -16.45 -7.40 -0.63
C GLU A 171 -15.41 -7.35 0.50
N ALA A 172 -14.40 -6.48 0.34
CA ALA A 172 -13.30 -6.35 1.30
C ALA A 172 -13.20 -4.94 1.92
N PHE A 173 -12.97 -4.91 3.23
CA PHE A 173 -12.68 -3.71 4.00
C PHE A 173 -11.18 -3.44 4.04
N ASP A 174 -10.78 -2.18 3.98
CA ASP A 174 -9.36 -1.78 4.09
C ASP A 174 -8.92 -1.68 5.55
N ASP A 175 -9.05 -2.77 6.27
CA ASP A 175 -8.78 -2.86 7.69
C ASP A 175 -7.70 -3.93 7.95
N PRO A 176 -6.68 -3.66 8.78
CA PRO A 176 -5.66 -4.66 9.13
C PRO A 176 -6.21 -5.94 9.77
N SER A 177 -7.42 -5.92 10.34
CA SER A 177 -8.10 -7.08 10.90
C SER A 177 -8.91 -7.88 9.88
N PHE A 178 -9.14 -7.35 8.67
CA PHE A 178 -9.86 -8.06 7.62
C PHE A 178 -9.00 -9.18 7.02
N ASP A 179 -9.54 -10.39 6.96
CA ASP A 179 -8.87 -11.51 6.30
C ASP A 179 -9.10 -11.48 4.79
N LEU A 180 -8.17 -10.86 4.06
CA LEU A 180 -8.19 -10.82 2.60
C LEU A 180 -7.58 -12.10 2.00
N SER A 181 -6.85 -12.89 2.79
CA SER A 181 -6.11 -14.07 2.33
C SER A 181 -7.01 -15.17 1.79
N ILE A 182 -8.25 -15.26 2.28
CA ILE A 182 -9.26 -16.21 1.79
C ILE A 182 -9.58 -16.00 0.30
N PHE A 183 -9.35 -14.79 -0.24
CA PHE A 183 -9.61 -14.47 -1.64
C PHE A 183 -8.38 -14.60 -2.54
N PHE A 184 -7.18 -14.83 -2.00
CA PHE A 184 -5.93 -14.77 -2.78
C PHE A 184 -5.93 -15.72 -3.98
N TYR A 185 -6.30 -16.98 -3.78
CA TYR A 185 -6.27 -17.96 -4.87
C TYR A 185 -7.37 -17.72 -5.90
N ASP A 186 -8.60 -17.41 -5.47
CA ASP A 186 -9.71 -17.15 -6.40
C ASP A 186 -9.47 -15.88 -7.23
N ALA A 187 -8.99 -14.80 -6.60
CA ALA A 187 -8.59 -13.58 -7.29
C ALA A 187 -7.42 -13.82 -8.26
N ALA A 188 -6.40 -14.56 -7.82
CA ALA A 188 -5.25 -14.89 -8.64
C ALA A 188 -5.64 -15.77 -9.84
N ASN A 189 -6.54 -16.72 -9.66
CA ASN A 189 -7.07 -17.57 -10.74
C ASN A 189 -7.91 -16.76 -11.74
N PHE A 190 -8.73 -15.82 -11.26
CA PHE A 190 -9.47 -14.91 -12.12
C PHE A 190 -8.52 -14.07 -12.99
N ILE A 191 -7.50 -13.47 -12.39
CA ILE A 191 -6.47 -12.68 -13.09
C ILE A 191 -5.72 -13.56 -14.10
N SER A 192 -5.29 -14.76 -13.70
CA SER A 192 -4.57 -15.71 -14.56
C SER A 192 -5.41 -16.13 -15.77
N LYS A 193 -6.69 -16.49 -15.56
CA LYS A 193 -7.63 -16.82 -16.64
C LYS A 193 -7.79 -15.64 -17.61
N ALA A 194 -7.92 -14.42 -17.08
CA ALA A 194 -8.08 -13.22 -17.89
C ALA A 194 -6.88 -12.99 -18.81
N ILE A 195 -5.66 -12.94 -18.27
CA ILE A 195 -4.46 -12.61 -19.06
C ILE A 195 -4.03 -13.72 -20.03
N ASN A 196 -4.44 -14.97 -19.77
CA ASN A 196 -4.20 -16.11 -20.67
C ASN A 196 -5.25 -16.23 -21.79
N SER A 197 -6.33 -15.44 -21.73
CA SER A 197 -7.33 -15.38 -22.79
C SER A 197 -6.85 -14.49 -23.94
N SER A 198 -7.24 -14.82 -25.18
CA SER A 198 -6.85 -14.03 -26.36
C SER A 198 -7.36 -12.59 -26.24
N GLY A 199 -6.44 -11.62 -26.27
CA GLY A 199 -6.75 -10.20 -26.08
C GLY A 199 -7.12 -9.79 -24.65
N GLY A 200 -7.00 -10.72 -23.68
CA GLY A 200 -7.42 -10.51 -22.31
C GLY A 200 -6.59 -9.44 -21.58
N LYS A 201 -7.30 -8.47 -21.01
CA LYS A 201 -6.76 -7.42 -20.14
C LYS A 201 -7.64 -7.27 -18.91
N VAL A 202 -7.00 -7.26 -17.75
CA VAL A 202 -7.68 -7.19 -16.46
C VAL A 202 -7.39 -5.88 -15.75
N PHE A 203 -8.44 -5.25 -15.24
CA PHE A 203 -8.36 -4.09 -14.38
C PHE A 203 -8.74 -4.49 -12.94
N VAL A 204 -7.79 -4.37 -12.03
CA VAL A 204 -7.96 -4.64 -10.61
C VAL A 204 -8.04 -3.31 -9.88
N HIS A 205 -9.11 -3.07 -9.12
CA HIS A 205 -9.29 -1.80 -8.44
C HIS A 205 -9.83 -1.95 -7.03
N CYS A 206 -9.65 -0.91 -6.22
CA CYS A 206 -10.37 -0.74 -4.97
C CYS A 206 -10.87 0.71 -4.87
N ALA A 207 -10.86 1.34 -3.69
CA ALA A 207 -11.16 2.76 -3.57
C ALA A 207 -10.04 3.64 -4.17
N MET A 208 -8.78 3.36 -3.80
CA MET A 208 -7.61 4.17 -4.19
C MET A 208 -6.62 3.44 -5.11
N GLY A 209 -6.75 2.13 -5.28
CA GLY A 209 -5.77 1.34 -6.02
C GLY A 209 -4.43 1.16 -5.31
N VAL A 210 -4.38 1.30 -3.98
CA VAL A 210 -3.13 1.36 -3.19
C VAL A 210 -2.96 0.17 -2.24
N SER A 211 -4.03 -0.29 -1.59
CA SER A 211 -3.98 -1.33 -0.54
C SER A 211 -4.67 -2.62 -0.99
N ARG A 212 -6.00 -2.78 -0.81
CA ARG A 212 -6.75 -4.02 -1.14
C ARG A 212 -6.44 -4.61 -2.52
N SER A 213 -6.61 -3.82 -3.58
CA SER A 213 -6.38 -4.29 -4.95
C SER A 213 -4.91 -4.58 -5.23
N ALA A 214 -3.99 -3.78 -4.68
CA ALA A 214 -2.56 -4.03 -4.77
C ALA A 214 -2.21 -5.38 -4.12
N THR A 215 -2.76 -5.67 -2.94
CA THR A 215 -2.56 -6.96 -2.26
C THR A 215 -2.98 -8.14 -3.14
N LEU A 216 -4.12 -8.07 -3.82
CA LEU A 216 -4.56 -9.16 -4.70
C LEU A 216 -3.67 -9.32 -5.95
N VAL A 217 -3.17 -8.23 -6.53
CA VAL A 217 -2.19 -8.29 -7.62
C VAL A 217 -0.87 -8.89 -7.15
N LEU A 218 -0.37 -8.50 -5.96
CA LEU A 218 0.84 -9.06 -5.38
C LEU A 218 0.69 -10.56 -5.14
N ALA A 219 -0.44 -11.00 -4.57
CA ALA A 219 -0.74 -12.42 -4.38
C ALA A 219 -0.77 -13.18 -5.71
N PHE A 220 -1.35 -12.60 -6.77
CA PHE A 220 -1.32 -13.17 -8.11
C PHE A 220 0.12 -13.40 -8.61
N LEU A 221 0.99 -12.38 -8.53
CA LEU A 221 2.39 -12.48 -8.97
C LEU A 221 3.16 -13.56 -8.19
N MET A 222 2.89 -13.70 -6.90
CA MET A 222 3.51 -14.72 -6.09
C MET A 222 3.03 -16.14 -6.47
N ILE A 223 1.72 -16.30 -6.70
CA ILE A 223 1.08 -17.59 -6.95
C ILE A 223 1.34 -18.08 -8.39
N HIS A 224 1.11 -17.24 -9.41
CA HIS A 224 1.16 -17.64 -10.82
C HIS A 224 2.47 -17.27 -11.52
N GLU A 225 3.13 -16.19 -11.11
CA GLU A 225 4.39 -15.74 -11.74
C GLU A 225 5.64 -16.19 -10.94
N ASN A 226 5.45 -17.05 -9.94
CA ASN A 226 6.52 -17.63 -9.12
C ASN A 226 7.44 -16.58 -8.46
N MET A 227 6.92 -15.39 -8.19
CA MET A 227 7.67 -14.32 -7.53
C MET A 227 7.76 -14.53 -6.01
N THR A 228 8.81 -13.98 -5.41
CA THR A 228 8.83 -13.72 -3.96
C THR A 228 7.99 -12.48 -3.65
N LEU A 229 7.59 -12.31 -2.39
CA LEU A 229 6.89 -11.08 -1.97
C LEU A 229 7.71 -9.81 -2.28
N VAL A 230 9.04 -9.87 -2.12
CA VAL A 230 9.92 -8.72 -2.40
C VAL A 230 9.93 -8.38 -3.89
N ASP A 231 10.00 -9.39 -4.75
CA ASP A 231 10.00 -9.18 -6.20
C ASP A 231 8.65 -8.67 -6.69
N ALA A 232 7.55 -9.21 -6.15
CA ALA A 232 6.20 -8.74 -6.44
C ALA A 232 6.02 -7.26 -6.02
N LEU A 233 6.45 -6.91 -4.80
CA LEU A 233 6.40 -5.53 -4.30
C LEU A 233 7.16 -4.58 -5.21
N LYS A 234 8.42 -4.90 -5.56
CA LYS A 234 9.24 -4.09 -6.47
C LYS A 234 8.64 -3.96 -7.87
N THR A 235 8.08 -5.04 -8.40
CA THR A 235 7.47 -5.07 -9.73
C THR A 235 6.29 -4.10 -9.81
N VAL A 236 5.39 -4.16 -8.84
CA VAL A 236 4.20 -3.29 -8.82
C VAL A 236 4.58 -1.86 -8.44
N SER A 237 5.44 -1.68 -7.43
CA SER A 237 5.82 -0.35 -6.92
C SER A 237 6.64 0.48 -7.91
N ALA A 238 7.31 -0.15 -8.87
CA ALA A 238 7.99 0.54 -9.97
C ALA A 238 7.04 1.27 -10.92
N HIS A 239 5.77 0.86 -10.98
CA HIS A 239 4.77 1.42 -11.90
C HIS A 239 3.73 2.26 -11.16
N ARG A 240 3.32 1.84 -9.96
CA ARG A 240 2.29 2.49 -9.16
C ARG A 240 2.68 2.54 -7.69
N ASN A 241 2.49 3.67 -7.04
CA ASN A 241 2.68 3.77 -5.60
C ASN A 241 1.62 2.92 -4.87
N ILE A 242 2.06 1.85 -4.25
CA ILE A 242 1.22 0.95 -3.44
C ILE A 242 1.61 1.04 -1.98
N CYS A 243 0.66 0.70 -1.11
CA CYS A 243 0.86 0.62 0.33
C CYS A 243 -0.24 -0.26 0.94
N PRO A 244 -0.15 -1.60 0.80
CA PRO A 244 -1.00 -2.50 1.57
C PRO A 244 -0.91 -2.20 3.06
N ASN A 245 -2.04 -2.28 3.76
CA ASN A 245 -2.04 -2.11 5.20
C ASN A 245 -1.21 -3.23 5.90
N SER A 246 -0.88 -3.03 7.17
CA SER A 246 -0.01 -3.96 7.93
C SER A 246 -0.58 -5.38 8.03
N GLY A 247 -1.89 -5.54 8.14
CA GLY A 247 -2.56 -6.84 8.17
C GLY A 247 -2.41 -7.58 6.84
N PHE A 248 -2.62 -6.88 5.72
CA PHE A 248 -2.45 -7.45 4.39
C PHE A 248 -1.00 -7.77 4.07
N LEU A 249 -0.04 -6.96 4.51
CA LEU A 249 1.39 -7.30 4.40
C LEU A 249 1.71 -8.57 5.20
N SER A 250 1.11 -8.75 6.39
CA SER A 250 1.27 -9.98 7.17
C SER A 250 0.70 -11.19 6.44
N GLN A 251 -0.50 -11.07 5.88
CA GLN A 251 -1.13 -12.15 5.11
C GLN A 251 -0.31 -12.51 3.85
N LEU A 252 0.24 -11.53 3.14
CA LEU A 252 1.16 -11.77 2.03
C LEU A 252 2.46 -12.43 2.49
N ARG A 253 2.98 -12.05 3.66
CA ARG A 253 4.18 -12.65 4.25
C ARG A 253 3.95 -14.13 4.56
N ASP A 254 2.79 -14.47 5.11
CA ASP A 254 2.41 -15.86 5.40
C ASP A 254 2.25 -16.68 4.11
N LEU A 255 1.68 -16.08 3.06
CA LEU A 255 1.63 -16.68 1.71
C LEU A 255 3.04 -16.94 1.16
N ASP A 256 3.96 -15.98 1.27
CA ASP A 256 5.32 -16.10 0.77
C ASP A 256 6.10 -17.22 1.48
N ILE A 257 5.97 -17.32 2.81
CA ILE A 257 6.57 -18.41 3.59
C ILE A 257 6.06 -19.76 3.07
N LYS A 258 4.73 -19.90 2.95
CA LYS A 258 4.10 -21.13 2.44
C LYS A 258 4.61 -21.51 1.05
N LEU A 259 4.58 -20.57 0.09
CA LEU A 259 5.02 -20.82 -1.28
C LEU A 259 6.50 -21.17 -1.35
N ASN A 260 7.34 -20.53 -0.53
CA ASN A 260 8.76 -20.86 -0.47
C ASN A 260 9.03 -22.26 0.09
N GLU A 261 8.27 -22.71 1.08
CA GLU A 261 8.34 -24.11 1.55
C GLU A 261 7.90 -25.09 0.47
N GLU A 262 6.80 -24.81 -0.23
CA GLU A 262 6.31 -25.64 -1.33
C GLU A 262 7.34 -25.75 -2.46
N ARG A 263 7.91 -24.62 -2.90
CA ARG A 263 8.98 -24.57 -3.92
C ARG A 263 10.21 -25.38 -3.49
N LYS A 264 10.62 -25.29 -2.21
CA LYS A 264 11.73 -26.09 -1.67
C LYS A 264 11.42 -27.60 -1.72
N ARG A 265 10.20 -28.01 -1.34
CA ARG A 265 9.76 -29.42 -1.40
C ARG A 265 9.74 -29.94 -2.84
N THR A 266 9.22 -29.16 -3.79
CA THR A 266 9.18 -29.53 -5.21
C THR A 266 10.58 -29.72 -5.79
N ARG A 267 11.52 -28.80 -5.49
CA ARG A 267 12.92 -28.91 -5.92
C ARG A 267 13.58 -30.17 -5.34
N ALA A 268 13.42 -30.42 -4.04
CA ALA A 268 13.99 -31.60 -3.39
C ALA A 268 13.43 -32.93 -3.94
N CYS A 269 12.16 -32.97 -4.34
CA CYS A 269 11.57 -34.13 -5.00
C CYS A 269 12.16 -34.36 -6.39
N ALA A 270 12.31 -33.29 -7.19
CA ALA A 270 12.91 -33.37 -8.52
C ALA A 270 14.37 -33.85 -8.51
N THR A 271 15.17 -33.49 -7.47
CA THR A 271 16.57 -33.93 -7.35
C THR A 271 16.74 -35.37 -6.87
N LYS A 272 15.72 -35.97 -6.22
CA LYS A 272 15.75 -37.37 -5.75
C LYS A 272 15.23 -38.39 -6.77
N GLY A 273 14.62 -37.92 -7.86
CA GLY A 273 14.10 -38.77 -8.95
C GLY A 273 15.06 -38.93 -10.14
N LEU A 274 16.28 -38.39 -10.05
CA LEU A 274 17.41 -38.56 -10.96
C LEU A 274 18.45 -39.47 -10.30
#